data_AF-A0A1E3NYZ4-F1
#
_entry.id   AF-A0A1E3NYZ4-F1
#
_cell.length_a   1.000
_cell.length_b   1.000
_cell.length_c   1.000
_cell.angle_alpha   90.00
_cell.angle_beta   90.00
_cell.angle_gamma   90.00
#
_symmetry.space_group_name_H-M   'P 1'
#
loop_
_entity.id
_entity.type
_entity.pdbx_description
1 polymer ?
#
loop_
_entity_poly.entity_id
_entity_poly.type
_entity_poly.pdbx_seq_one_letter_code
_entity_poly.pdbx_strand_id
1 'polypeptide(L)'
;MKLRTFVIIASPFVGYYYVDQKLSAKYPDIPLSQLPSDSKLKQFMKPKTSKQYFAYSDIYKTTVKSESLDQLNLKFLSTPGISNLVSNESKTAPLQSQVLKTFDSKNSKSTILEWHWSSNSGIVPFFETLSSYGYPWRMMNGGLHEILIKKSQSNPDEFDVWFSTTHEYNDKRDGKLIPNWVQSLHRNYARVLLYLATEK
;
A
#
# COMPACT_ATOMS: atom_id res chain seq x y z
N MET A 1 -43.73 -5.28 -25.91
CA MET A 1 -42.76 -5.92 -25.00
C MET A 1 -41.46 -5.11 -25.05
N LYS A 2 -41.16 -4.28 -24.05
CA LYS A 2 -39.97 -3.40 -24.08
C LYS A 2 -38.72 -4.22 -23.76
N LEU A 3 -37.78 -4.31 -24.70
CA LEU A 3 -36.45 -4.87 -24.45
C LEU A 3 -35.76 -4.02 -23.37
N ARG A 4 -35.44 -4.64 -22.23
CA ARG A 4 -34.57 -4.05 -21.22
C ARG A 4 -33.13 -4.22 -21.70
N THR A 5 -32.50 -3.11 -22.06
CA THR A 5 -31.06 -3.06 -22.35
C THR A 5 -30.30 -3.44 -21.09
N PHE A 6 -29.74 -4.65 -21.05
CA PHE A 6 -28.72 -5.00 -20.08
C PHE A 6 -27.46 -4.22 -20.46
N VAL A 7 -27.20 -3.11 -19.77
CA VAL A 7 -25.89 -2.46 -19.80
C VAL A 7 -24.92 -3.41 -19.10
N ILE A 8 -24.11 -4.09 -19.89
CA ILE A 8 -23.09 -5.02 -19.41
C ILE A 8 -22.02 -4.20 -18.65
N ILE A 9 -21.99 -4.34 -17.32
CA ILE A 9 -20.93 -3.81 -16.44
C ILE A 9 -19.68 -4.71 -16.57
N ALA A 10 -19.18 -4.96 -17.79
CA ALA A 10 -17.95 -5.75 -18.01
C ALA A 10 -16.74 -4.87 -18.36
N SER A 11 -16.97 -3.67 -18.87
CA SER A 11 -15.91 -2.75 -19.30
C SER A 11 -14.86 -2.41 -18.22
N PRO A 12 -15.21 -2.14 -16.94
CA PRO A 12 -14.19 -1.83 -15.93
C PRO A 12 -13.33 -3.04 -15.54
N PHE A 13 -13.86 -4.27 -15.64
CA PHE A 13 -13.13 -5.49 -15.25
C PHE A 13 -12.10 -5.91 -16.29
N VAL A 14 -12.39 -5.74 -17.59
CA VAL A 14 -11.42 -6.05 -18.65
C VAL A 14 -10.24 -5.08 -18.60
N GLY A 15 -10.50 -3.79 -18.42
CA GLY A 15 -9.46 -2.78 -18.24
C GLY A 15 -8.61 -3.05 -17.00
N TYR A 16 -9.25 -3.38 -15.86
CA TYR A 16 -8.55 -3.78 -14.64
C TYR A 16 -7.64 -4.99 -14.85
N TYR A 17 -8.14 -6.05 -15.49
CA TYR A 17 -7.38 -7.27 -15.72
C TYR A 17 -6.16 -7.05 -16.63
N TYR A 18 -6.31 -6.21 -17.66
CA TYR A 18 -5.19 -5.85 -18.53
C TYR A 18 -4.11 -5.07 -17.79
N VAL A 19 -4.52 -4.10 -16.96
CA VAL A 19 -3.60 -3.32 -16.13
C VAL A 19 -2.92 -4.22 -15.09
N ASP A 20 -3.66 -5.11 -14.44
CA ASP A 20 -3.15 -6.11 -13.50
C ASP A 20 -2.07 -6.99 -14.14
N GLN A 21 -2.34 -7.59 -15.30
CA GLN A 21 -1.35 -8.44 -15.99
C GLN A 21 -0.07 -7.68 -16.33
N LYS A 22 -0.18 -6.45 -16.86
CA LYS A 22 0.99 -5.64 -17.21
C LYS A 22 1.79 -5.24 -15.98
N LEU A 23 1.11 -4.78 -14.94
CA LEU A 23 1.78 -4.29 -13.73
C LEU A 23 2.34 -5.42 -12.88
N SER A 24 1.67 -6.57 -12.78
CA SER A 24 2.19 -7.74 -12.06
C SER A 24 3.42 -8.33 -12.74
N ALA A 25 3.47 -8.35 -14.07
CA ALA A 25 4.67 -8.75 -14.81
C ALA A 25 5.84 -7.78 -14.61
N LYS A 26 5.55 -6.48 -14.55
CA LYS A 26 6.58 -5.42 -14.35
C LYS A 26 7.05 -5.31 -12.90
N TYR A 27 6.13 -5.48 -11.95
CA TYR A 27 6.34 -5.33 -10.52
C TYR A 27 5.88 -6.62 -9.81
N PRO A 28 6.70 -7.69 -9.88
CA PRO A 28 6.38 -8.95 -9.24
C PRO A 28 6.32 -8.79 -7.72
N ASP A 29 5.52 -9.66 -7.07
CA ASP A 29 5.44 -9.71 -5.61
C ASP A 29 6.77 -10.17 -5.01
N ILE A 30 7.34 -9.35 -4.12
CA ILE A 30 8.60 -9.67 -3.43
C ILE A 30 8.29 -10.11 -2.00
N PRO A 31 8.83 -11.23 -1.51
CA PRO A 31 8.59 -11.65 -0.14
C PRO A 31 9.27 -10.72 0.87
N LEU A 32 8.66 -10.57 2.05
CA LEU A 32 9.18 -9.77 3.18
C LEU A 32 10.59 -10.18 3.64
N SER A 33 11.02 -11.41 3.35
CA SER A 33 12.39 -11.88 3.61
C SER A 33 13.44 -11.23 2.70
N GLN A 34 13.05 -10.75 1.52
CA GLN A 34 13.94 -10.12 0.52
C GLN A 34 14.00 -8.59 0.63
N LEU A 35 13.28 -7.99 1.59
CA LEU A 35 13.42 -6.56 1.87
C LEU A 35 14.87 -6.22 2.27
N PRO A 36 15.47 -5.15 1.72
CA PRO A 36 16.83 -4.75 2.07
C PRO A 36 16.98 -4.47 3.56
N SER A 37 18.18 -4.66 4.10
CA SER A 37 18.51 -4.31 5.50
C SER A 37 18.31 -2.82 5.82
N ASP A 38 18.31 -1.97 4.79
CA ASP A 38 18.04 -0.54 4.89
C ASP A 38 16.58 -0.25 5.26
N SER A 39 15.64 -1.14 4.90
CA SER A 39 14.22 -1.03 5.24
C SER A 39 14.02 -0.90 6.74
N LYS A 40 13.15 0.05 7.12
CA LYS A 40 12.72 0.28 8.51
C LYS A 40 11.35 -0.32 8.77
N LEU A 41 10.62 -0.78 7.75
CA LEU A 41 9.27 -1.33 7.87
C LEU A 41 9.13 -2.34 9.02
N LYS A 42 10.01 -3.35 9.09
CA LYS A 42 9.98 -4.37 10.17
C LYS A 42 10.10 -3.78 11.58
N GLN A 43 10.75 -2.63 11.74
CA GLN A 43 10.88 -1.96 13.03
C GLN A 43 9.57 -1.33 13.50
N PHE A 44 8.73 -0.92 12.54
CA PHE A 44 7.41 -0.31 12.75
C PHE A 44 6.26 -1.33 12.73
N MET A 45 6.48 -2.55 12.22
CA MET A 45 5.52 -3.67 12.29
C MET A 45 5.35 -4.22 13.72
N LYS A 46 5.21 -3.33 14.71
CA LYS A 46 4.89 -3.67 16.09
C LYS A 46 3.43 -3.29 16.31
N PRO A 47 2.55 -4.23 16.64
CA PRO A 47 1.15 -3.90 16.84
C PRO A 47 1.00 -2.94 18.03
N LYS A 48 0.11 -1.96 17.89
CA LYS A 48 -0.13 -0.96 18.94
C LYS A 48 -0.71 -1.58 20.21
N THR A 49 -1.42 -2.69 20.05
CA THR A 49 -2.04 -3.44 21.14
C THR A 49 -1.78 -4.93 20.98
N SER A 50 -1.88 -5.70 22.08
CA SER A 50 -1.82 -7.17 22.03
C SER A 50 -2.97 -7.82 21.27
N LYS A 51 -3.96 -7.03 20.83
CA LYS A 51 -5.14 -7.47 20.08
C LYS A 51 -5.03 -7.13 18.59
N GLN A 52 -3.88 -6.69 18.12
CA GLN A 52 -3.65 -6.31 16.73
C GLN A 52 -2.42 -7.02 16.18
N TYR A 53 -2.36 -7.16 14.86
CA TYR A 53 -1.21 -7.72 14.16
C TYR A 53 -1.19 -7.26 12.71
N PHE A 54 0.00 -7.32 12.09
CA PHE A 54 0.14 -7.11 10.64
C PHE A 54 -0.02 -8.46 9.93
N ALA A 55 -1.07 -8.59 9.11
CA ALA A 55 -1.46 -9.88 8.56
C ALA A 55 -0.63 -10.29 7.34
N TYR A 56 -0.34 -9.34 6.45
CA TYR A 56 0.45 -9.58 5.24
C TYR A 56 1.11 -8.29 4.77
N SER A 57 2.04 -8.44 3.83
CA SER A 57 2.77 -7.33 3.21
C SER A 57 2.81 -7.51 1.70
N ASP A 58 2.61 -6.42 0.97
CA ASP A 58 2.77 -6.37 -0.49
C ASP A 58 3.96 -5.47 -0.79
N ILE A 59 4.99 -6.02 -1.44
CA ILE A 59 6.29 -5.37 -1.64
C ILE A 59 6.68 -5.45 -3.10
N TYR A 60 7.08 -4.30 -3.65
CA TYR A 60 7.45 -4.15 -5.05
C TYR A 60 8.76 -3.38 -5.16
N LYS A 61 9.51 -3.67 -6.22
CA LYS A 61 10.78 -3.00 -6.55
C LYS A 61 10.78 -2.56 -8.00
N THR A 62 11.39 -1.42 -8.27
CA THR A 62 11.84 -1.03 -9.60
C THR A 62 13.18 -0.31 -9.52
N THR A 63 13.86 -0.13 -10.64
CA THR A 63 15.11 0.62 -10.74
C THR A 63 14.92 1.74 -11.74
N VAL A 64 15.24 2.98 -11.36
CA VAL A 64 15.05 4.17 -12.21
C VAL A 64 16.22 5.11 -12.16
N LYS A 65 16.40 5.88 -13.24
CA LYS A 65 17.38 6.97 -13.29
C LYS A 65 16.80 8.24 -12.67
N SER A 66 17.58 8.90 -11.83
CA SER A 66 17.24 10.18 -11.20
C SER A 66 18.51 10.96 -10.90
N GLU A 67 18.41 12.26 -10.58
CA GLU A 67 19.59 13.06 -10.25
C GLU A 67 19.98 12.88 -8.78
N SER A 68 19.00 12.61 -7.89
CA SER A 68 19.26 12.45 -6.45
C SER A 68 18.18 11.64 -5.73
N LEU A 69 18.54 11.11 -4.55
CA LEU A 69 17.61 10.45 -3.62
C LEU A 69 16.45 11.37 -3.23
N ASP A 70 16.75 12.64 -2.95
CA ASP A 70 15.76 13.60 -2.47
C ASP A 70 14.75 13.98 -3.54
N GLN A 71 15.22 14.23 -4.77
CA GLN A 71 14.33 14.52 -5.90
C GLN A 71 13.37 13.36 -6.16
N LEU A 72 13.88 12.13 -6.15
CA LEU A 72 13.05 10.94 -6.36
C LEU A 72 12.06 10.72 -5.22
N ASN A 73 12.49 10.94 -3.96
CA ASN A 73 11.60 10.85 -2.80
C ASN A 73 10.49 11.90 -2.86
N LEU A 74 10.82 13.15 -3.18
CA LEU A 74 9.85 14.23 -3.34
C LEU A 74 8.87 13.95 -4.48
N LYS A 75 9.35 13.43 -5.62
CA LYS A 75 8.49 12.97 -6.72
C LYS A 75 7.52 11.88 -6.27
N PHE A 76 7.99 10.92 -5.47
CA PHE A 76 7.14 9.85 -4.94
C PHE A 76 6.07 10.42 -4.00
N LEU A 77 6.47 11.29 -3.07
CA LEU A 77 5.55 11.91 -2.10
C LEU A 77 4.55 12.87 -2.76
N SER A 78 4.89 13.46 -3.91
CA SER A 78 3.97 14.33 -4.67
C SER A 78 3.04 13.57 -5.62
N THR A 79 3.27 12.26 -5.82
CA THR A 79 2.46 11.43 -6.72
C THR A 79 1.01 11.38 -6.24
N PRO A 80 0.01 11.55 -7.14
CA PRO A 80 -1.39 11.43 -6.78
C PRO A 80 -1.69 10.12 -6.05
N GLY A 81 -2.41 10.21 -4.93
CA GLY A 81 -2.64 9.08 -4.03
C GLY A 81 -1.72 9.12 -2.81
N ILE A 82 -0.40 9.17 -2.99
CA ILE A 82 0.55 9.33 -1.87
C ILE A 82 0.46 10.75 -1.31
N SER A 83 0.42 11.77 -2.16
CA SER A 83 0.31 13.17 -1.70
C SER A 83 -0.94 13.42 -0.86
N ASN A 84 -2.04 12.75 -1.19
CA ASN A 84 -3.26 12.76 -0.38
C ASN A 84 -3.04 12.11 1.00
N LEU A 85 -2.18 11.09 1.11
CA LEU A 85 -1.83 10.48 2.39
C LEU A 85 -0.87 11.36 3.21
N VAL A 86 0.03 12.09 2.55
CA VAL A 86 0.95 13.02 3.23
C VAL A 86 0.21 14.26 3.74
N SER A 87 -0.78 14.75 2.99
CA SER A 87 -1.50 16.00 3.30
C SER A 87 -2.76 15.83 4.16
N ASN A 88 -3.32 14.62 4.28
CA ASN A 88 -4.51 14.38 5.10
C ASN A 88 -4.20 14.27 6.59
N GLU A 89 -3.94 15.41 7.22
CA GLU A 89 -4.11 15.57 8.67
C GLU A 89 -5.55 15.91 9.05
N SER A 90 -6.48 15.94 8.08
CA SER A 90 -7.88 16.30 8.33
C SER A 90 -8.55 15.28 9.24
N LYS A 91 -8.86 15.71 10.47
CA LYS A 91 -9.55 14.90 11.48
C LYS A 91 -10.93 14.41 11.03
N THR A 92 -11.52 15.02 9.99
CA THR A 92 -12.86 14.70 9.49
C THR A 92 -12.87 13.75 8.30
N ALA A 93 -11.72 13.48 7.67
CA ALA A 93 -11.64 12.51 6.58
C ALA A 93 -11.90 11.08 7.11
N PRO A 94 -12.54 10.20 6.31
CA PRO A 94 -12.77 8.81 6.71
C PRO A 94 -11.46 8.02 6.84
N LEU A 95 -10.42 8.45 6.14
CA LEU A 95 -9.07 7.91 6.21
C LEU A 95 -8.14 9.01 6.75
N GLN A 96 -7.38 8.67 7.79
CA GLN A 96 -6.37 9.51 8.40
C GLN A 96 -5.00 8.93 8.09
N SER A 97 -4.02 9.79 7.85
CA SER A 97 -2.68 9.35 7.49
C SER A 97 -1.64 10.38 7.89
N GLN A 98 -0.42 9.91 8.12
CA GLN A 98 0.68 10.75 8.54
C GLN A 98 2.02 10.15 8.12
N VAL A 99 3.02 11.00 7.91
CA VAL A 99 4.41 10.58 7.82
C VAL A 99 4.91 10.32 9.24
N LEU A 100 5.20 9.07 9.58
CA LEU A 100 5.74 8.73 10.89
C LEU A 100 7.18 9.20 11.02
N LYS A 101 8.01 8.87 10.03
CA LYS A 101 9.44 9.18 10.04
C LYS A 101 10.06 9.04 8.66
N THR A 102 11.02 9.90 8.37
CA THR A 102 11.96 9.74 7.27
C THR A 102 13.35 9.45 7.83
N PHE A 103 14.02 8.46 7.27
CA PHE A 103 15.36 8.06 7.61
C PHE A 103 16.27 8.31 6.42
N ASP A 104 17.29 9.12 6.64
CA ASP A 104 18.27 9.47 5.62
C ASP A 104 19.60 8.78 5.92
N SER A 105 20.21 8.23 4.88
CA SER A 105 21.58 7.74 4.90
C SER A 105 22.31 8.22 3.64
N LYS A 106 23.63 8.02 3.58
CA LYS A 106 24.45 8.40 2.41
C LYS A 106 23.97 7.76 1.10
N ASN A 107 23.39 6.56 1.19
CA ASN A 107 23.06 5.73 0.03
C ASN A 107 21.59 5.32 -0.04
N SER A 108 20.77 5.70 0.95
CA SER A 108 19.37 5.32 1.01
C SER A 108 18.54 6.36 1.75
N LYS A 109 17.26 6.43 1.38
CA LYS A 109 16.24 7.27 2.01
C LYS A 109 14.98 6.42 2.20
N SER A 110 14.45 6.38 3.41
CA SER A 110 13.30 5.57 3.76
C SER A 110 12.24 6.41 4.44
N THR A 111 11.06 6.55 3.82
CA THR A 111 9.92 7.28 4.40
C THR A 111 8.83 6.30 4.79
N ILE A 112 8.45 6.32 6.07
CA ILE A 112 7.37 5.51 6.63
C ILE A 112 6.12 6.38 6.76
N LEU A 113 5.05 5.92 6.14
CA LEU A 113 3.71 6.48 6.20
C LEU A 113 2.84 5.52 7.00
N GLU A 114 2.03 6.06 7.88
CA GLU A 114 0.95 5.31 8.54
C GLU A 114 -0.38 5.84 8.06
N TRP A 115 -1.34 4.94 7.92
CA TRP A 115 -2.72 5.32 7.70
C TRP A 115 -3.66 4.42 8.49
N HIS A 116 -4.81 4.96 8.86
CA HIS A 116 -5.88 4.25 9.56
C HIS A 116 -7.24 4.80 9.18
N TRP A 117 -8.26 3.98 9.35
CA TRP A 117 -9.64 4.47 9.32
C TRP A 117 -9.87 5.41 10.48
N SER A 118 -10.47 6.57 10.22
CA SER A 118 -10.92 7.47 11.27
C SER A 118 -11.82 6.73 12.25
N SER A 119 -11.67 7.00 13.55
CA SER A 119 -12.54 6.44 14.60
C SER A 119 -14.01 6.74 14.35
N ASN A 120 -14.31 7.82 13.63
CA ASN A 120 -15.67 8.25 13.30
C ASN A 120 -16.24 7.60 12.04
N SER A 121 -15.43 6.85 11.28
CA SER A 121 -15.88 6.23 10.02
C SER A 121 -16.88 5.08 10.23
N GLY A 122 -16.84 4.41 11.39
CA GLY A 122 -17.68 3.25 11.69
C GLY A 122 -17.43 2.00 10.84
N ILE A 123 -16.58 2.08 9.80
CA ILE A 123 -16.34 1.01 8.83
C ILE A 123 -15.75 -0.22 9.50
N VAL A 124 -14.68 -0.05 10.29
CA VAL A 124 -14.04 -1.18 10.98
C VAL A 124 -15.00 -1.82 12.00
N PRO A 125 -15.62 -1.09 12.94
CA PRO A 125 -16.60 -1.67 13.87
C PRO A 125 -17.77 -2.39 13.18
N PHE A 126 -18.25 -1.87 12.05
CA PHE A 126 -19.32 -2.50 11.28
C PHE A 126 -18.90 -3.89 10.77
N PHE A 127 -17.73 -4.00 10.12
CA PHE A 127 -17.23 -5.29 9.65
C PHE A 127 -16.82 -6.23 10.78
N GLU A 128 -16.32 -5.70 11.90
CA GLU A 128 -16.09 -6.51 13.10
C GLU A 128 -17.39 -7.15 13.60
N THR A 129 -18.48 -6.37 13.65
CA THR A 129 -19.80 -6.86 14.05
C THR A 129 -20.32 -7.92 13.08
N LEU A 130 -20.27 -7.67 11.77
CA LEU A 130 -20.68 -8.69 10.81
C LEU A 130 -19.84 -9.97 10.94
N SER A 131 -18.52 -9.83 11.12
CA SER A 131 -17.61 -10.96 11.26
C SER A 131 -17.92 -11.81 12.49
N SER A 132 -18.42 -11.22 13.59
CA SER A 132 -18.81 -11.97 14.79
C SER A 132 -20.11 -12.77 14.58
N TYR A 133 -20.98 -12.35 13.66
CA TYR A 133 -22.17 -13.09 13.22
C TYR A 133 -21.90 -14.09 12.08
N GLY A 134 -20.63 -14.40 11.80
CA GLY A 134 -20.26 -15.42 10.80
C GLY A 134 -19.98 -14.88 9.40
N TYR A 135 -19.98 -13.56 9.18
CA TYR A 135 -19.52 -13.00 7.91
C TYR A 135 -18.05 -13.42 7.64
N PRO A 136 -17.70 -13.80 6.39
CA PRO A 136 -16.45 -14.51 6.11
C PRO A 136 -15.20 -13.62 6.14
N TRP A 137 -15.37 -12.30 6.21
CA TRP A 137 -14.29 -11.33 6.05
C TRP A 137 -14.27 -10.28 7.15
N ARG A 138 -13.13 -9.60 7.30
CA ARG A 138 -12.91 -8.49 8.23
C ARG A 138 -12.24 -7.33 7.49
N MET A 139 -12.48 -6.11 7.94
CA MET A 139 -11.81 -4.93 7.43
C MET A 139 -10.49 -4.67 8.18
N MET A 140 -9.45 -4.24 7.47
CA MET A 140 -8.20 -3.80 8.09
C MET A 140 -8.41 -2.53 8.91
N ASN A 141 -7.65 -2.37 9.99
CA ASN A 141 -7.63 -1.14 10.80
C ASN A 141 -6.94 0.01 10.07
N GLY A 142 -5.98 -0.33 9.22
CA GLY A 142 -5.05 0.59 8.60
C GLY A 142 -3.81 -0.15 8.12
N GLY A 143 -2.72 0.57 7.95
CA GLY A 143 -1.47 -0.01 7.53
C GLY A 143 -0.29 0.94 7.55
N LEU A 144 0.86 0.38 7.18
CA LEU A 144 2.10 1.14 6.98
C LEU A 144 2.47 1.05 5.51
N HIS A 145 2.89 2.17 4.94
CA HIS A 145 3.59 2.19 3.67
C HIS A 145 5.04 2.63 3.90
N GLU A 146 5.97 1.95 3.25
CA GLU A 146 7.38 2.36 3.20
C GLU A 146 7.75 2.67 1.75
N ILE A 147 8.34 3.84 1.56
CA ILE A 147 9.04 4.22 0.34
C ILE A 147 10.53 4.18 0.68
N LEU A 148 11.23 3.16 0.19
CA LEU A 148 12.68 3.02 0.36
C LEU A 148 13.36 3.23 -0.99
N ILE A 149 14.19 4.26 -1.08
CA ILE A 149 15.00 4.56 -2.25
C ILE A 149 16.46 4.29 -1.88
N LYS A 150 17.16 3.53 -2.71
CA LYS A 150 18.56 3.18 -2.51
C LYS A 150 19.35 3.39 -3.78
N LYS A 151 20.58 3.86 -3.69
CA LYS A 151 21.51 3.86 -4.84
C LYS A 151 21.70 2.43 -5.35
N SER A 152 21.52 2.24 -6.65
CA SER A 152 21.74 0.94 -7.30
C SER A 152 23.21 0.55 -7.15
N GLN A 153 23.46 -0.73 -6.92
CA GLN A 153 24.83 -1.27 -6.91
C GLN A 153 25.38 -1.44 -8.32
N SER A 154 24.49 -1.56 -9.31
CA SER A 154 24.86 -1.84 -10.70
C SER A 154 25.27 -0.59 -11.46
N ASN A 155 24.64 0.56 -11.18
CA ASN A 155 24.86 1.81 -11.89
C ASN A 155 24.75 3.03 -10.94
N PRO A 156 25.75 3.93 -10.88
CA PRO A 156 25.72 5.12 -10.04
C PRO A 156 24.55 6.08 -10.28
N ASP A 157 24.02 6.13 -11.51
CA ASP A 157 22.94 7.04 -11.91
C ASP A 157 21.53 6.43 -11.71
N GLU A 158 21.47 5.22 -11.17
CA GLU A 158 20.24 4.48 -10.95
C GLU A 158 19.94 4.31 -9.47
N PHE A 159 18.65 4.27 -9.17
CA PHE A 159 18.10 4.13 -7.83
C PHE A 159 17.09 2.99 -7.80
N ASP A 160 17.30 2.06 -6.88
CA ASP A 160 16.34 1.04 -6.52
C ASP A 160 15.26 1.65 -5.64
N VAL A 161 14.02 1.65 -6.13
CA VAL A 161 12.83 2.13 -5.42
C VAL A 161 12.02 0.93 -4.98
N TRP A 162 11.82 0.83 -3.68
CA TRP A 162 11.02 -0.17 -3.02
C TRP A 162 9.77 0.50 -2.47
N PHE A 163 8.62 -0.06 -2.81
CA PHE A 163 7.34 0.34 -2.23
C PHE A 163 6.75 -0.86 -1.51
N SER A 164 6.59 -0.72 -0.19
CA SER A 164 6.09 -1.79 0.67
C SER A 164 4.84 -1.33 1.39
N THR A 165 3.84 -2.20 1.48
CA THR A 165 2.62 -1.94 2.24
C THR A 165 2.38 -3.09 3.21
N THR A 166 1.97 -2.80 4.44
CA THR A 166 1.59 -3.81 5.43
C THR A 166 0.24 -3.48 6.05
N HIS A 167 -0.61 -4.48 6.21
CA HIS A 167 -2.00 -4.27 6.60
C HIS A 167 -2.26 -4.76 8.02
N GLU A 168 -2.75 -3.87 8.88
CA GLU A 168 -3.04 -4.14 10.28
C GLU A 168 -4.48 -4.64 10.46
N TYR A 169 -4.66 -5.68 11.26
CA TYR A 169 -5.95 -6.27 11.61
C TYR A 169 -6.08 -6.48 13.11
N ASN A 170 -7.32 -6.62 13.57
CA ASN A 170 -7.59 -7.13 14.91
C ASN A 170 -7.35 -8.65 14.94
N ASP A 171 -6.55 -9.10 15.90
CA ASP A 171 -6.33 -10.51 16.19
C ASP A 171 -7.51 -11.07 16.98
N LYS A 172 -8.42 -11.73 16.26
CA LYS A 172 -9.52 -12.53 16.83
C LYS A 172 -9.28 -14.03 16.67
N ARG A 173 -8.10 -14.45 16.19
CA ARG A 173 -7.73 -15.86 15.96
C ARG A 173 -8.68 -16.66 15.06
N ASP A 174 -9.41 -15.97 14.17
CA ASP A 174 -10.36 -16.57 13.22
C ASP A 174 -9.85 -16.56 11.77
N GLY A 175 -8.65 -16.00 11.53
CA GLY A 175 -8.03 -15.91 10.21
C GLY A 175 -8.78 -15.02 9.21
N LYS A 176 -9.77 -14.23 9.67
CA LYS A 176 -10.59 -13.41 8.77
C LYS A 176 -9.82 -12.19 8.30
N LEU A 177 -9.74 -12.06 6.99
CA LEU A 177 -9.15 -10.92 6.27
C LEU A 177 -10.15 -10.40 5.23
N ILE A 178 -9.77 -9.37 4.48
CA ILE A 178 -10.54 -8.95 3.31
C ILE A 178 -10.51 -10.06 2.23
N PRO A 179 -11.53 -10.14 1.36
CA PRO A 179 -11.55 -11.11 0.27
C PRO A 179 -10.32 -10.97 -0.66
N ASN A 180 -9.92 -12.08 -1.28
CA ASN A 180 -8.77 -12.11 -2.19
C ASN A 180 -8.84 -11.09 -3.34
N TRP A 181 -10.03 -10.85 -3.90
CA TRP A 181 -10.19 -9.84 -4.97
C TRP A 181 -9.92 -8.41 -4.44
N VAL A 182 -10.26 -8.12 -3.18
CA VAL A 182 -9.93 -6.84 -2.54
C VAL A 182 -8.43 -6.76 -2.26
N GLN A 183 -7.79 -7.86 -1.86
CA GLN A 183 -6.33 -7.90 -1.72
C GLN A 183 -5.66 -7.62 -3.07
N SER A 184 -6.17 -8.21 -4.15
CA SER A 184 -5.70 -7.96 -5.52
C SER A 184 -5.84 -6.48 -5.91
N LEU A 185 -6.92 -5.81 -5.50
CA LEU A 185 -7.08 -4.37 -5.71
C LEU A 185 -6.02 -3.56 -4.95
N HIS A 186 -5.72 -3.92 -3.69
CA HIS A 186 -4.66 -3.25 -2.92
C HIS A 186 -3.30 -3.43 -3.57
N ARG A 187 -2.97 -4.65 -4.02
CA ARG A 187 -1.74 -4.95 -4.75
C ARG A 187 -1.60 -4.10 -5.99
N ASN A 188 -2.64 -4.04 -6.81
CA ASN A 188 -2.61 -3.24 -8.04
C ASN A 188 -2.56 -1.75 -7.78
N TYR A 189 -3.25 -1.28 -6.75
CA TYR A 189 -3.13 0.12 -6.35
C TYR A 189 -1.69 0.47 -5.98
N ALA A 190 -1.01 -0.36 -5.18
CA ALA A 190 0.39 -0.18 -4.84
C ALA A 190 1.32 -0.20 -6.07
N ARG A 191 1.09 -1.11 -7.04
CA ARG A 191 1.82 -1.14 -8.31
C ARG A 191 1.58 0.10 -9.16
N VAL A 192 0.34 0.62 -9.20
CA VAL A 192 0.01 1.87 -9.91
C VAL A 192 0.74 3.05 -9.27
N LEU A 193 0.78 3.14 -7.93
CA LEU A 193 1.52 4.20 -7.24
C LEU A 193 3.02 4.14 -7.58
N LEU A 194 3.60 2.94 -7.54
CA LEU A 194 4.99 2.74 -7.94
C LEU A 194 5.21 3.16 -9.39
N TYR A 195 4.33 2.75 -10.31
CA TYR A 195 4.38 3.13 -11.72
C TYR A 195 4.34 4.65 -11.90
N LEU A 196 3.34 5.33 -11.34
CA LEU A 196 3.16 6.78 -11.48
C LEU A 196 4.33 7.58 -10.89
N ALA A 197 4.91 7.10 -9.80
CA ALA A 197 6.04 7.78 -9.16
C ALA A 197 7.36 7.59 -9.92
N THR A 198 7.50 6.50 -10.68
CA THR A 198 8.80 6.08 -11.25
C THR A 198 8.87 6.21 -12.76
N GLU A 199 7.73 6.22 -13.46
CA GLU A 199 7.70 6.50 -14.89
C GLU A 199 7.91 7.98 -15.21
N LYS A 200 8.38 8.24 -16.43
CA LYS A 200 8.67 9.58 -16.95
C LYS A 200 7.46 10.20 -17.62
#